data_AF-A0A7V8BJU8-F1
#
_entry.id   AF-A0A7V8BJU8-F1
#
_cell.length_a   1.000
_cell.length_b   1.000
_cell.length_c   1.000
_cell.angle_alpha   90.00
_cell.angle_beta   90.00
_cell.angle_gamma   90.00
#
_symmetry.space_group_name_H-M   'P 1'
#
loop_
_entity.id
_entity.type
_entity.pdbx_description
1 polymer ?
#
loop_
_entity_poly.entity_id
_entity_poly.type
_entity_poly.pdbx_seq_one_letter_code
_entity_poly.pdbx_strand_id
1 'polypeptide(L)'
;MKVHLVDGTYELFRAFYGVPPAHDAGGRPVGALRGILATLIALLREPGVTHVACAFDHVIESFRNQLFAGYKTGEGVEPDLLAQFHPAERAVAALGIVVWPMVEFEADDALATGAARFRDAAGVEQVVICSPDKDLAQCVIGQKVICRDRRRASDRDEAGVVARFGVPPASIPDWLALVGDSADGIPGVPGFGEKTAAAVLARYLHLDEVPDDPASWSVEVRGKDRLAASLRERHGDRVLAEADVEHALRGASGVIHATPTGMDKLPGLPLPAALLHPSLWVSEIVYFPLETALLRAARAAGCAVCDGGTMAVGQAVGAFELFTGRAPDAQRMQAHFRSLVAARGSA
;
A
#
# COMPACT_ATOMS: atom_id res chain seq x y z
N MET A 1 29.00 2.19 -13.50
CA MET A 1 28.27 3.12 -14.42
C MET A 1 27.00 3.68 -13.77
N LYS A 2 26.50 4.83 -14.25
CA LYS A 2 25.23 5.44 -13.78
C LYS A 2 24.09 5.21 -14.77
N VAL A 3 22.90 4.89 -14.26
CA VAL A 3 21.65 4.77 -15.04
C VAL A 3 20.77 5.98 -14.76
N HIS A 4 20.35 6.70 -15.79
CA HIS A 4 19.46 7.87 -15.66
C HIS A 4 18.07 7.50 -16.14
N LEU A 5 17.07 7.68 -15.27
CA LEU A 5 15.67 7.41 -15.55
C LEU A 5 14.94 8.75 -15.58
N VAL A 6 14.51 9.17 -16.76
CA VAL A 6 13.93 10.50 -16.98
C VAL A 6 12.41 10.42 -17.00
N ASP A 7 11.78 11.31 -16.25
CA ASP A 7 10.36 11.57 -16.32
C ASP A 7 10.06 12.48 -17.53
N GLY A 8 9.70 11.84 -18.63
CA GLY A 8 9.41 12.49 -19.91
C GLY A 8 8.10 13.26 -19.89
N THR A 9 7.08 12.78 -19.16
CA THR A 9 5.82 13.51 -18.98
C THR A 9 6.10 14.83 -18.29
N TYR A 10 6.75 14.81 -17.12
CA TYR A 10 7.10 16.01 -16.39
C TYR A 10 7.93 16.98 -17.24
N GLU A 11 8.97 16.49 -17.93
CA GLU A 11 9.82 17.32 -18.79
C GLU A 11 9.03 17.97 -19.93
N LEU A 12 8.02 17.29 -20.48
CA LEU A 12 7.14 17.83 -21.52
C LEU A 12 6.24 18.94 -20.99
N PHE A 13 5.55 18.73 -19.87
CA PHE A 13 4.74 19.76 -19.20
C PHE A 13 5.60 20.98 -18.83
N ARG A 14 6.77 20.72 -18.24
CA ARG A 14 7.73 21.77 -17.88
C ARG A 14 8.17 22.58 -19.09
N ALA A 15 8.47 21.91 -20.20
CA ALA A 15 8.86 22.58 -21.44
C ALA A 15 7.71 23.44 -21.98
N PHE A 16 6.48 22.91 -22.01
CA PHE A 16 5.31 23.63 -22.52
C PHE A 16 5.07 24.97 -21.81
N TYR A 17 5.11 24.98 -20.47
CA TYR A 17 4.92 26.21 -19.68
C TYR A 17 6.21 27.04 -19.51
N GLY A 18 7.36 26.49 -19.87
CA GLY A 18 8.67 27.11 -19.64
C GLY A 18 9.32 27.72 -20.89
N VAL A 19 8.90 27.34 -22.09
CA VAL A 19 9.44 27.85 -23.36
C VAL A 19 8.37 28.59 -24.17
N PRO A 20 8.75 29.59 -25.00
CA PRO A 20 7.79 30.23 -25.88
C PRO A 20 7.10 29.23 -26.83
N PRO A 21 5.79 29.37 -27.09
CA PRO A 21 5.10 28.54 -28.06
C PRO A 21 5.78 28.60 -29.43
N ALA A 22 5.83 27.46 -30.11
CA ALA A 22 6.41 27.36 -31.44
C ALA A 22 5.57 26.38 -32.27
N HIS A 23 5.49 26.63 -33.57
CA HIS A 23 4.76 25.81 -34.52
C HIS A 23 5.69 25.36 -35.66
N ASP A 24 5.42 24.19 -36.23
CA ASP A 24 6.10 23.73 -37.44
C ASP A 24 5.52 24.38 -38.70
N ALA A 25 6.07 24.04 -39.87
CA ALA A 25 5.61 24.58 -41.16
C ALA A 25 4.15 24.21 -41.50
N GLY A 26 3.59 23.17 -40.86
CA GLY A 26 2.20 22.76 -40.97
C GLY A 26 1.29 23.36 -39.90
N GLY A 27 1.80 24.27 -39.07
CA GLY A 27 1.06 24.90 -37.99
C GLY A 27 0.84 24.03 -36.76
N ARG A 28 1.52 22.88 -36.63
CA ARG A 28 1.38 22.02 -35.44
C ARG A 28 2.25 22.55 -34.30
N PRO A 29 1.77 22.53 -33.04
CA PRO A 29 2.57 22.97 -31.90
C PRO A 29 3.74 22.02 -31.67
N VAL A 30 4.94 22.58 -31.49
CA VAL A 30 6.21 21.86 -31.29
C VAL A 30 7.11 22.49 -30.22
N GLY A 31 6.62 23.50 -29.51
CA GLY A 31 7.40 24.23 -28.49
C GLY A 31 7.92 23.32 -27.38
N ALA A 32 7.02 22.55 -26.76
CA ALA A 32 7.36 21.63 -25.67
C ALA A 32 8.29 20.52 -26.14
N LEU A 33 7.99 19.94 -27.31
CA LEU A 33 8.83 18.93 -27.97
C LEU A 33 10.26 19.43 -28.19
N ARG A 34 10.43 20.66 -28.68
CA ARG A 34 11.77 21.25 -28.84
C ARG A 34 12.47 21.45 -27.50
N GLY A 35 11.73 21.85 -26.46
CA GLY A 35 12.26 22.03 -25.11
C GLY A 35 12.79 20.75 -24.48
N ILE A 36 12.01 19.66 -24.53
CA ILE A 36 12.45 18.36 -23.99
C ILE A 36 13.66 17.80 -24.76
N LEU A 37 13.69 17.92 -26.09
CA LEU A 37 14.85 17.51 -26.88
C LEU A 37 16.11 18.28 -26.50
N ALA A 38 16.00 19.60 -26.30
CA ALA A 38 17.14 20.42 -25.89
C ALA A 38 17.71 19.97 -24.53
N THR A 39 16.84 19.66 -23.54
CA THR A 39 17.32 19.22 -22.23
C THR A 39 17.88 17.81 -22.27
N LEU A 40 17.32 16.89 -23.05
CA LEU A 40 17.87 15.54 -23.19
C LEU A 40 19.20 15.53 -23.95
N ILE A 41 19.35 16.34 -25.00
CA ILE A 41 20.65 16.52 -25.67
C ILE A 41 21.70 17.07 -24.70
N ALA A 42 21.32 18.00 -23.81
CA ALA A 42 22.22 18.48 -22.77
C ALA A 42 22.64 17.35 -21.82
N LEU A 43 21.69 16.51 -21.36
CA LEU A 43 21.98 15.33 -20.53
C LEU A 43 22.96 14.37 -21.21
N LEU A 44 22.73 14.04 -22.47
CA LEU A 44 23.57 13.12 -23.23
C LEU A 44 25.00 13.65 -23.47
N ARG A 45 25.22 14.96 -23.33
CA ARG A 45 26.54 15.59 -23.42
C ARG A 45 27.27 15.66 -22.08
N GLU A 46 26.59 15.39 -20.97
CA GLU A 46 27.22 15.38 -19.65
C GLU A 46 28.23 14.23 -19.55
N PRO A 47 29.45 14.48 -19.01
CA PRO A 47 30.46 13.43 -18.90
C PRO A 47 29.97 12.22 -18.10
N GLY A 48 30.12 11.02 -18.67
CA GLY A 48 29.78 9.76 -18.01
C GLY A 48 28.31 9.33 -18.15
N VAL A 49 27.45 10.13 -18.77
CA VAL A 49 26.09 9.72 -19.13
C VAL A 49 26.16 8.72 -20.29
N THR A 50 25.82 7.48 -20.00
CA THR A 50 25.91 6.36 -20.96
C THR A 50 24.62 5.55 -21.06
N HIS A 51 23.81 5.53 -20.00
CA HIS A 51 22.58 4.76 -19.91
C HIS A 51 21.45 5.70 -19.52
N VAL A 52 20.51 5.89 -20.43
CA VAL A 52 19.34 6.77 -20.25
C VAL A 52 18.09 6.05 -20.74
N ALA A 53 17.05 6.03 -19.89
CA ALA A 53 15.70 5.66 -20.27
C ALA A 53 14.76 6.83 -19.94
N CYS A 54 13.66 6.96 -20.68
CA CYS A 54 12.68 8.02 -20.52
C CYS A 54 11.26 7.43 -20.49
N ALA A 55 10.52 7.68 -19.42
CA ALA A 55 9.14 7.23 -19.26
C ALA A 55 8.16 8.33 -19.64
N PHE A 56 7.06 7.97 -20.30
CA PHE A 56 5.96 8.88 -20.61
C PHE A 56 4.64 8.22 -20.22
N ASP A 57 3.71 9.02 -19.70
CA ASP A 57 2.30 8.68 -19.62
C ASP A 57 1.73 8.78 -21.04
N HIS A 58 1.67 7.64 -21.72
CA HIS A 58 1.13 7.54 -23.07
C HIS A 58 -0.38 7.84 -23.05
N VAL A 59 -1.03 7.46 -21.96
CA VAL A 59 -2.39 7.84 -21.57
C VAL A 59 -2.30 8.50 -20.19
N ILE A 60 -3.02 9.60 -19.97
CA ILE A 60 -2.97 10.34 -18.70
C ILE A 60 -3.60 9.55 -17.56
N GLU A 61 -4.71 8.86 -17.83
CA GLU A 61 -5.41 8.04 -16.86
C GLU A 61 -4.75 6.65 -16.74
N SER A 62 -4.81 6.08 -15.53
CA SER A 62 -4.24 4.79 -15.19
C SER A 62 -5.24 3.89 -14.48
N PHE A 63 -4.82 2.68 -14.10
CA PHE A 63 -5.62 1.79 -13.25
C PHE A 63 -6.07 2.46 -11.92
N ARG A 64 -5.34 3.47 -11.44
CA ARG A 64 -5.65 4.20 -10.20
C ARG A 64 -6.97 4.97 -10.27
N ASN A 65 -7.38 5.42 -11.45
CA ASN A 65 -8.69 6.09 -11.63
C ASN A 65 -9.88 5.16 -11.31
N GLN A 66 -9.70 3.84 -11.39
CA GLN A 66 -10.71 2.86 -10.96
C GLN A 66 -10.72 2.63 -9.45
N LEU A 67 -9.60 2.91 -8.78
CA LEU A 67 -9.42 2.75 -7.33
C LEU A 67 -9.87 3.99 -6.56
N PHE A 68 -9.67 5.19 -7.12
CA PHE A 68 -9.97 6.44 -6.45
C PHE A 68 -10.64 7.44 -7.41
N ALA A 69 -11.90 7.76 -7.11
CA ALA A 69 -12.65 8.75 -7.88
C ALA A 69 -12.03 10.16 -7.70
N GLY A 70 -11.76 10.83 -8.82
CA GLY A 70 -11.12 12.15 -8.82
C GLY A 70 -9.60 12.11 -8.81
N TYR A 71 -8.97 10.93 -8.90
CA TYR A 71 -7.55 10.81 -9.17
C TYR A 71 -7.22 11.41 -10.54
N LYS A 72 -6.14 12.19 -10.62
CA LYS A 72 -5.43 12.68 -11.83
C LYS A 72 -6.15 12.39 -13.15
N THR A 73 -6.90 13.38 -13.66
CA THR A 73 -7.64 13.29 -14.93
C THR A 73 -6.96 14.11 -16.02
N GLY A 74 -7.22 13.77 -17.29
CA GLY A 74 -6.78 14.56 -18.44
C GLY A 74 -7.61 15.83 -18.68
N GLU A 75 -8.62 16.11 -17.84
CA GLU A 75 -9.46 17.29 -18.00
C GLU A 75 -8.66 18.58 -17.76
N GLY A 76 -8.82 19.55 -18.67
CA GLY A 76 -8.16 20.84 -18.57
C GLY A 76 -6.72 20.88 -19.09
N VAL A 77 -6.16 19.77 -19.60
CA VAL A 77 -4.87 19.80 -20.29
C VAL A 77 -5.02 20.52 -21.63
N GLU A 78 -4.15 21.51 -21.88
CA GLU A 78 -4.16 22.32 -23.10
C GLU A 78 -4.07 21.44 -24.37
N PRO A 79 -4.92 21.64 -25.39
CA PRO A 79 -4.91 20.84 -26.62
C PRO A 79 -3.55 20.82 -27.32
N ASP A 80 -2.84 21.96 -27.30
CA ASP A 80 -1.50 22.08 -27.90
C ASP A 80 -0.46 21.24 -27.17
N LEU A 81 -0.62 21.04 -25.86
CA LEU A 81 0.23 20.16 -25.07
C LEU A 81 -0.11 18.70 -25.37
N LEU A 82 -1.40 18.33 -25.36
CA LEU A 82 -1.85 16.98 -25.70
C LEU A 82 -1.36 16.54 -27.08
N ALA A 83 -1.39 17.43 -28.07
CA ALA A 83 -0.90 17.17 -29.42
C ALA A 83 0.60 16.83 -29.50
N GLN A 84 1.39 17.13 -28.45
CA GLN A 84 2.84 16.97 -28.41
C GLN A 84 3.32 15.69 -27.69
N PHE A 85 2.47 14.94 -26.98
CA PHE A 85 2.87 13.72 -26.25
C PHE A 85 3.50 12.67 -27.17
N HIS A 86 2.73 12.11 -28.11
CA HIS A 86 3.24 11.07 -29.02
C HIS A 86 4.38 11.57 -29.92
N PRO A 87 4.36 12.80 -30.46
CA PRO A 87 5.53 13.35 -31.13
C PRO A 87 6.78 13.41 -30.25
N ALA A 88 6.65 13.76 -28.97
CA ALA A 88 7.78 13.81 -28.04
C ALA A 88 8.37 12.42 -27.82
N GLU A 89 7.55 11.39 -27.55
CA GLU A 89 8.01 10.00 -27.42
C GLU A 89 8.85 9.56 -28.64
N ARG A 90 8.33 9.78 -29.85
CA ARG A 90 9.03 9.43 -31.09
C ARG A 90 10.33 10.20 -31.26
N ALA A 91 10.33 11.49 -30.92
CA ALA A 91 11.52 12.32 -31.06
C ALA A 91 12.61 11.92 -30.04
N VAL A 92 12.23 11.57 -28.81
CA VAL A 92 13.15 11.03 -27.79
C VAL A 92 13.71 9.68 -28.21
N ALA A 93 12.88 8.78 -28.74
CA ALA A 93 13.35 7.52 -29.30
C ALA A 93 14.33 7.72 -30.46
N ALA A 94 14.10 8.73 -31.31
CA ALA A 94 15.00 9.07 -32.42
C ALA A 94 16.37 9.61 -31.97
N LEU A 95 16.50 10.12 -30.73
CA LEU A 95 17.80 10.43 -30.13
C LEU A 95 18.59 9.18 -29.71
N GLY A 96 18.01 7.99 -29.84
CA GLY A 96 18.58 6.72 -29.38
C GLY A 96 18.34 6.43 -27.90
N ILE A 97 17.45 7.18 -27.24
CA ILE A 97 17.06 6.94 -25.84
C ILE A 97 16.00 5.83 -25.80
N VAL A 98 16.12 4.92 -24.83
CA VAL A 98 15.09 3.91 -24.57
C VAL A 98 13.85 4.59 -24.00
N VAL A 99 12.71 4.46 -24.68
CA VAL A 99 11.44 5.06 -24.28
C VAL A 99 10.51 4.01 -23.69
N TRP A 100 9.87 4.33 -22.56
CA TRP A 100 8.82 3.54 -21.91
C TRP A 100 7.49 4.28 -22.01
N PRO A 101 6.67 4.02 -23.05
CA PRO A 101 5.34 4.60 -23.17
C PRO A 101 4.36 3.79 -22.29
N MET A 102 3.87 4.42 -21.22
CA MET A 102 3.07 3.77 -20.20
C MET A 102 1.58 3.97 -20.47
N VAL A 103 0.82 2.87 -20.56
CA VAL A 103 -0.60 2.89 -20.93
C VAL A 103 -1.50 2.53 -19.75
N GLU A 104 -1.24 1.39 -19.10
CA GLU A 104 -2.02 0.94 -17.93
C GLU A 104 -1.46 1.51 -16.62
N PHE A 105 -0.13 1.63 -16.55
CA PHE A 105 0.64 2.18 -15.44
C PHE A 105 1.10 3.59 -15.78
N GLU A 106 1.64 4.30 -14.80
CA GLU A 106 2.15 5.66 -14.98
C GLU A 106 3.66 5.67 -15.25
N ALA A 107 4.17 6.82 -15.72
CA ALA A 107 5.60 7.07 -15.86
C ALA A 107 6.34 6.79 -14.55
N ASP A 108 5.77 7.18 -13.41
CA ASP A 108 6.34 6.94 -12.08
C ASP A 108 6.51 5.45 -11.77
N ASP A 109 5.56 4.61 -12.16
CA ASP A 109 5.65 3.16 -11.99
C ASP A 109 6.82 2.59 -12.82
N ALA A 110 7.03 3.09 -14.03
CA ALA A 110 8.15 2.70 -14.88
C ALA A 110 9.50 3.13 -14.29
N LEU A 111 9.57 4.36 -13.76
CA LEU A 111 10.77 4.90 -13.12
C LEU A 111 11.11 4.13 -11.83
N ALA A 112 10.12 3.90 -10.98
CA ALA A 112 10.26 3.10 -9.76
C ALA A 112 10.67 1.66 -10.08
N THR A 113 10.04 1.03 -11.06
CA THR A 113 10.39 -0.32 -11.53
C THR A 113 11.81 -0.37 -12.09
N GLY A 114 12.19 0.62 -12.91
CA GLY A 114 13.54 0.76 -13.43
C GLY A 114 14.56 0.91 -12.31
N ALA A 115 14.28 1.74 -11.31
CA ALA A 115 15.16 1.93 -10.16
C ALA A 115 15.34 0.65 -9.35
N ALA A 116 14.24 -0.04 -9.02
CA ALA A 116 14.28 -1.31 -8.33
C ALA A 116 15.05 -2.39 -9.12
N ARG A 117 14.87 -2.43 -10.44
CA ARG A 117 15.54 -3.41 -11.32
C ARG A 117 17.03 -3.16 -11.45
N PHE A 118 17.45 -1.91 -11.62
CA PHE A 118 18.82 -1.59 -11.98
C PHE A 118 19.72 -1.29 -10.78
N ARG A 119 19.17 -0.97 -9.60
CA ARG A 119 20.01 -0.68 -8.41
C ARG A 119 20.94 -1.84 -8.05
N ASP A 120 20.51 -3.09 -8.26
CA ASP A 120 21.27 -4.30 -7.91
C ASP A 120 21.94 -4.96 -9.13
N ALA A 121 21.83 -4.34 -10.31
CA ALA A 121 22.43 -4.87 -11.54
C ALA A 121 23.96 -4.75 -11.53
N ALA A 122 24.64 -5.79 -12.03
CA ALA A 122 26.09 -5.83 -12.09
C ALA A 122 26.65 -4.63 -12.87
N GLY A 123 27.63 -3.94 -12.30
CA GLY A 123 28.28 -2.77 -12.90
C GLY A 123 27.51 -1.45 -12.76
N VAL A 124 26.27 -1.45 -12.25
CA VAL A 124 25.54 -0.22 -11.92
C VAL A 124 26.01 0.29 -10.57
N GLU A 125 26.58 1.48 -10.55
CA GLU A 125 27.05 2.17 -9.35
C GLU A 125 25.94 2.99 -8.70
N GLN A 126 25.11 3.65 -9.52
CA GLN A 126 24.05 4.54 -9.05
C GLN A 126 22.92 4.60 -10.08
N VAL A 127 21.67 4.66 -9.59
CA VAL A 127 20.50 5.03 -10.38
C VAL A 127 20.10 6.46 -10.03
N VAL A 128 19.88 7.28 -11.04
CA VAL A 128 19.45 8.67 -10.90
C VAL A 128 18.07 8.81 -11.53
N ILE A 129 17.06 9.02 -10.68
CA ILE A 129 15.70 9.32 -11.12
C ILE A 129 15.62 10.83 -11.35
N CYS A 130 15.50 11.24 -12.61
CA CYS A 130 15.46 12.62 -13.05
C CYS A 130 14.02 13.13 -13.07
N SER A 131 13.46 13.36 -11.88
CA SER A 131 12.16 14.02 -11.66
C SER A 131 12.20 14.81 -10.36
N PRO A 132 11.57 15.99 -10.28
CA PRO A 132 11.36 16.69 -9.02
C PRO A 132 10.14 16.18 -8.25
N ASP A 133 9.40 15.23 -8.82
CA ASP A 133 8.25 14.63 -8.15
C ASP A 133 8.65 14.10 -6.76
N LYS A 134 7.87 14.47 -5.76
CA LYS A 134 8.09 14.07 -4.37
C LYS A 134 7.74 12.59 -4.17
N ASP A 135 6.88 12.02 -5.00
CA ASP A 135 6.41 10.65 -4.90
C ASP A 135 7.56 9.68 -5.14
N LEU A 136 8.39 9.97 -6.13
CA LEU A 136 9.58 9.20 -6.45
C LEU A 136 10.67 9.27 -5.37
N ALA A 137 10.55 10.15 -4.38
CA ALA A 137 11.45 10.14 -3.21
C ALA A 137 11.34 8.83 -2.42
N GLN A 138 10.23 8.09 -2.55
CA GLN A 138 10.08 6.76 -1.96
C GLN A 138 11.09 5.73 -2.51
N CYS A 139 11.61 5.94 -3.71
CA CYS A 139 12.56 5.04 -4.36
C CYS A 139 14.01 5.25 -3.91
N VAL A 140 14.30 6.31 -3.16
CA VAL A 140 15.65 6.67 -2.73
C VAL A 140 16.22 5.63 -1.76
N ILE A 141 17.48 5.27 -1.95
CA ILE A 141 18.21 4.29 -1.12
C ILE A 141 19.62 4.79 -0.91
N GLY A 142 19.94 5.30 0.28
CA GLY A 142 21.22 5.93 0.58
C GLY A 142 21.64 6.89 -0.54
N GLN A 143 22.82 6.65 -1.12
CA GLN A 143 23.31 7.32 -2.33
C GLN A 143 23.22 6.42 -3.59
N LYS A 144 22.66 5.22 -3.46
CA LYS A 144 22.59 4.21 -4.53
C LYS A 144 21.48 4.53 -5.53
N VAL A 145 20.33 4.97 -5.04
CA VAL A 145 19.22 5.49 -5.83
C VAL A 145 18.92 6.88 -5.31
N ILE A 146 18.98 7.88 -6.18
CA ILE A 146 18.75 9.29 -5.83
C ILE A 146 17.74 9.94 -6.78
N CYS A 147 17.06 10.98 -6.32
CA CYS A 147 16.28 11.85 -7.20
C CYS A 147 17.09 13.09 -7.59
N ARG A 148 16.99 13.52 -8.84
CA ARG A 148 17.68 14.71 -9.37
C ARG A 148 16.68 15.67 -9.98
N ASP A 149 16.63 16.88 -9.43
CA ASP A 149 16.01 18.03 -10.10
C ASP A 149 17.04 18.62 -11.08
N ARG A 150 16.87 18.29 -12.36
CA ARG A 150 17.76 18.74 -13.43
C ARG A 150 17.74 20.24 -13.67
N ARG A 151 16.64 20.93 -13.32
CA ARG A 151 16.52 22.38 -13.48
C ARG A 151 17.31 23.11 -12.40
N ARG A 152 17.25 22.61 -11.15
CA ARG A 152 17.96 23.20 -10.01
C ARG A 152 19.39 22.67 -9.85
N ALA A 153 19.77 21.68 -10.67
CA ALA A 153 21.02 20.96 -10.55
C ALA A 153 21.24 20.45 -9.11
N SER A 154 20.17 19.94 -8.50
CA SER A 154 20.17 19.50 -7.10
C SER A 154 19.78 18.03 -6.99
N ASP A 155 20.59 17.29 -6.24
CA ASP A 155 20.37 15.89 -5.93
C ASP A 155 19.73 15.74 -4.56
N ARG A 156 18.86 14.74 -4.44
CA ARG A 156 18.26 14.31 -3.19
C ARG A 156 18.57 12.84 -2.98
N ASP A 157 19.52 12.60 -2.10
CA ASP A 157 19.77 11.30 -1.49
C ASP A 157 18.91 11.11 -0.24
N GLU A 158 19.09 10.01 0.48
CA GLU A 158 18.28 9.70 1.66
C GLU A 158 18.34 10.81 2.74
N ALA A 159 19.53 11.37 2.99
CA ALA A 159 19.68 12.49 3.92
C ALA A 159 18.91 13.73 3.43
N GLY A 160 18.92 13.99 2.12
CA GLY A 160 18.12 15.04 1.50
C GLY A 160 16.61 14.79 1.60
N VAL A 161 16.15 13.54 1.53
CA VAL A 161 14.73 13.17 1.75
C VAL A 161 14.32 13.49 3.19
N VAL A 162 15.09 13.01 4.17
CA VAL A 162 14.82 13.28 5.59
C VAL A 162 14.85 14.77 5.89
N ALA A 163 15.82 15.51 5.36
CA ALA A 163 15.91 16.96 5.56
C ALA A 163 14.71 17.72 4.95
N ARG A 164 14.15 17.23 3.84
CA ARG A 164 13.03 17.87 3.14
C ARG A 164 11.68 17.55 3.77
N PHE A 165 11.42 16.27 4.06
CA PHE A 165 10.09 15.78 4.43
C PHE A 165 9.98 15.43 5.92
N GLY A 166 11.11 15.34 6.63
CA GLY A 166 11.15 14.91 8.04
C GLY A 166 10.94 13.41 8.24
N VAL A 167 10.91 12.63 7.17
CA VAL A 167 10.69 11.18 7.17
C VAL A 167 11.68 10.48 6.23
N PRO A 168 12.02 9.20 6.47
CA PRO A 168 12.83 8.43 5.54
C PRO A 168 12.06 8.10 4.24
N PRO A 169 12.75 7.71 3.15
CA PRO A 169 12.12 7.30 1.89
C PRO A 169 10.98 6.29 2.04
N ALA A 170 11.15 5.28 2.91
CA ALA A 170 10.16 4.25 3.15
C ALA A 170 8.81 4.78 3.68
N SER A 171 8.81 5.96 4.30
CA SER A 171 7.60 6.60 4.85
C SER A 171 6.97 7.62 3.90
N ILE A 172 7.55 7.88 2.73
CA ILE A 172 7.01 8.90 1.80
C ILE A 172 5.57 8.58 1.35
N PRO A 173 5.21 7.34 0.99
CA PRO A 173 3.82 7.03 0.62
C PRO A 173 2.83 7.31 1.76
N ASP A 174 3.16 6.88 2.97
CA ASP A 174 2.33 7.09 4.16
C ASP A 174 2.25 8.58 4.53
N TRP A 175 3.34 9.32 4.33
CA TRP A 175 3.38 10.76 4.56
C TRP A 175 2.48 11.50 3.57
N LEU A 176 2.48 11.12 2.29
CA LEU A 176 1.57 11.66 1.28
C LEU A 176 0.12 11.27 1.56
N ALA A 177 -0.15 10.05 2.01
CA ALA A 177 -1.50 9.64 2.42
C ALA A 177 -2.03 10.50 3.57
N LEU A 178 -1.17 10.85 4.53
CA LEU A 178 -1.51 11.71 5.66
C LEU A 178 -1.69 13.18 5.28
N VAL A 179 -0.73 13.75 4.55
CA VAL A 179 -0.70 15.19 4.23
C VAL A 179 -1.63 15.52 3.07
N GLY A 180 -1.85 14.57 2.17
CA GLY A 180 -2.52 14.75 0.90
C GLY A 180 -1.57 15.15 -0.23
N ASP A 181 -2.09 15.03 -1.44
CA ASP A 181 -1.47 15.51 -2.65
C ASP A 181 -2.48 16.17 -3.57
N SER A 182 -2.44 17.51 -3.64
CA SER A 182 -3.32 18.25 -4.54
C SER A 182 -3.04 18.01 -6.02
N ALA A 183 -1.82 17.61 -6.40
CA ALA A 183 -1.48 17.34 -7.79
C ALA A 183 -2.26 16.11 -8.31
N ASP A 184 -2.45 15.12 -7.44
CA ASP A 184 -3.15 13.87 -7.74
C ASP A 184 -4.60 13.82 -7.22
N GLY A 185 -5.08 14.92 -6.62
CA GLY A 185 -6.43 15.00 -6.05
C GLY A 185 -6.60 14.24 -4.74
N ILE A 186 -5.52 13.87 -4.06
CA ILE A 186 -5.53 13.19 -2.77
C ILE A 186 -5.72 14.23 -1.65
N PRO A 187 -6.83 14.21 -0.89
CA PRO A 187 -7.15 15.27 0.06
C PRO A 187 -6.33 15.24 1.36
N GLY A 188 -5.73 14.09 1.68
CA GLY A 188 -5.05 13.87 2.96
C GLY A 188 -6.01 13.58 4.13
N VAL A 189 -5.44 13.40 5.32
CA VAL A 189 -6.17 13.08 6.55
C VAL A 189 -6.32 14.34 7.41
N PRO A 190 -7.56 14.71 7.83
CA PRO A 190 -7.78 15.88 8.67
C PRO A 190 -6.93 15.89 9.94
N GLY A 191 -6.21 16.99 10.16
CA GLY A 191 -5.33 17.18 11.32
C GLY A 191 -3.86 16.82 11.08
N PHE A 192 -3.55 16.09 10.00
CA PHE A 192 -2.19 15.76 9.62
C PHE A 192 -1.63 16.77 8.61
N GLY A 193 -0.96 17.81 9.11
CA GLY A 193 -0.06 18.61 8.28
C GLY A 193 1.34 18.01 8.21
N GLU A 194 2.20 18.52 7.31
CA GLU A 194 3.56 18.01 7.05
C GLU A 194 4.35 17.70 8.33
N LYS A 195 4.36 18.62 9.30
CA LYS A 195 5.11 18.47 10.56
C LYS A 195 4.54 17.38 11.46
N THR A 196 3.21 17.29 11.56
CA THR A 196 2.54 16.29 12.40
C THR A 196 2.73 14.90 11.80
N ALA A 197 2.51 14.76 10.49
CA ALA A 197 2.73 13.52 9.75
C ALA A 197 4.19 13.07 9.89
N ALA A 198 5.14 13.98 9.70
CA ALA A 198 6.56 13.68 9.85
C ALA A 198 6.94 13.24 11.27
N ALA A 199 6.45 13.92 12.30
CA ALA A 199 6.73 13.54 13.69
C ALA A 199 6.21 12.14 14.01
N VAL A 200 5.00 11.78 13.55
CA VAL A 200 4.41 10.46 13.76
C VAL A 200 5.17 9.38 12.99
N LEU A 201 5.40 9.58 11.69
CA LEU A 201 6.05 8.58 10.83
C LEU A 201 7.56 8.47 11.07
N ALA A 202 8.25 9.51 11.54
CA ALA A 202 9.63 9.36 12.00
C ALA A 202 9.75 8.39 13.18
N ARG A 203 8.66 8.19 13.95
CA ARG A 203 8.63 7.26 15.09
C ARG A 203 8.12 5.88 14.73
N TYR A 204 7.05 5.79 13.94
CA TYR A 204 6.38 4.52 13.62
C TYR A 204 6.72 3.96 12.25
N LEU A 205 7.39 4.75 11.39
CA LEU A 205 7.73 4.45 10.01
C LEU A 205 6.51 4.33 9.09
N HIS A 206 5.51 3.53 9.47
CA HIS A 206 4.32 3.26 8.66
C HIS A 206 3.02 3.60 9.38
N LEU A 207 1.96 3.87 8.62
CA LEU A 207 0.61 4.14 9.15
C LEU A 207 0.08 2.97 9.98
N ASP A 208 0.31 1.74 9.52
CA ASP A 208 -0.12 0.52 10.21
C ASP A 208 0.57 0.36 11.57
N GLU A 209 1.77 0.89 11.73
CA GLU A 209 2.53 0.80 12.98
C GLU A 209 2.13 1.87 14.00
N VAL A 210 1.24 2.81 13.63
CA VAL A 210 0.70 3.81 14.55
C VAL A 210 -0.37 3.14 15.44
N PRO A 211 -0.20 3.14 16.77
CA PRO A 211 -1.18 2.51 17.66
C PRO A 211 -2.56 3.18 17.59
N ASP A 212 -3.62 2.39 17.70
CA ASP A 212 -4.98 2.92 17.73
C ASP A 212 -5.25 3.71 19.03
N ASP A 213 -4.69 3.26 20.15
CA ASP A 213 -4.77 3.96 21.43
C ASP A 213 -3.79 5.13 21.47
N PRO A 214 -4.28 6.38 21.57
CA PRO A 214 -3.39 7.53 21.71
C PRO A 214 -2.49 7.40 22.94
N ALA A 215 -2.92 6.83 24.07
CA ALA A 215 -2.03 6.71 25.24
C ALA A 215 -0.76 5.90 24.96
N SER A 216 -0.81 5.00 23.97
CA SER A 216 0.32 4.21 23.51
C SER A 216 1.27 4.95 22.57
N TRP A 217 0.98 6.20 22.15
CA TRP A 217 1.91 6.92 21.29
C TRP A 217 3.08 7.50 22.09
N SER A 218 4.30 7.12 21.71
CA SER A 218 5.56 7.65 22.23
C SER A 218 6.02 8.99 21.62
N VAL A 219 5.16 9.63 20.83
CA VAL A 219 5.41 10.96 20.22
C VAL A 219 4.38 11.97 20.70
N GLU A 220 4.87 13.14 21.09
CA GLU A 220 4.06 14.25 21.57
C GLU A 220 3.62 15.14 20.40
N VAL A 221 2.35 15.03 20.02
CA VAL A 221 1.72 15.84 18.98
C VAL A 221 0.46 16.52 19.49
N ARG A 222 0.21 17.75 19.03
CA ARG A 222 -0.99 18.50 19.43
C ARG A 222 -2.25 17.81 18.92
N GLY A 223 -3.22 17.58 19.81
CA GLY A 223 -4.50 16.97 19.45
C GLY A 223 -4.40 15.46 19.17
N LYS A 224 -3.44 14.79 19.81
CA LYS A 224 -3.16 13.35 19.72
C LYS A 224 -4.41 12.46 19.73
N ASP A 225 -5.35 12.68 20.66
CA ASP A 225 -6.59 11.90 20.73
C ASP A 225 -7.46 12.04 19.46
N ARG A 226 -7.56 13.27 18.93
CA ARG A 226 -8.28 13.56 17.69
C ARG A 226 -7.59 12.94 16.47
N LEU A 227 -6.25 12.97 16.43
CA LEU A 227 -5.47 12.37 15.35
C LEU A 227 -5.64 10.84 15.33
N ALA A 228 -5.50 10.19 16.49
CA ALA A 228 -5.73 8.76 16.63
C ALA A 228 -7.17 8.38 16.24
N ALA A 229 -8.17 9.16 16.65
CA ALA A 229 -9.55 8.95 16.21
C ALA A 229 -9.71 9.04 14.68
N SER A 230 -9.10 10.04 14.05
CA SER A 230 -9.13 10.23 12.59
C SER A 230 -8.53 9.04 11.83
N LEU A 231 -7.45 8.44 12.35
CA LEU A 231 -6.84 7.23 11.80
C LEU A 231 -7.73 5.99 12.00
N ARG A 232 -8.23 5.77 13.22
CA ARG A 232 -9.12 4.63 13.53
C ARG A 232 -10.37 4.59 12.66
N GLU A 233 -10.97 5.74 12.39
CA GLU A 233 -12.13 5.85 11.49
C GLU A 233 -11.83 5.38 10.06
N ARG A 234 -10.55 5.31 9.65
CA ARG A 234 -10.10 4.99 8.29
C ARG A 234 -9.41 3.64 8.16
N HIS A 235 -8.76 3.14 9.21
CA HIS A 235 -8.04 1.86 9.18
C HIS A 235 -8.95 0.63 9.01
N GLY A 236 -10.27 0.77 9.24
CA GLY A 236 -11.22 -0.34 9.12
C GLY A 236 -10.85 -1.50 10.06
N ASP A 237 -11.22 -2.72 9.68
CA ASP A 237 -10.83 -3.93 10.41
C ASP A 237 -9.38 -4.32 10.10
N ARG A 238 -8.57 -4.54 11.13
CA ARG A 238 -7.15 -4.94 11.00
C ARG A 238 -6.95 -6.40 11.35
N VAL A 239 -6.12 -7.09 10.56
CA VAL A 239 -5.67 -8.46 10.84
C VAL A 239 -4.17 -8.44 11.06
N LEU A 240 -3.72 -8.86 12.25
CA LEU A 240 -2.31 -8.95 12.62
C LEU A 240 -1.92 -10.42 12.80
N ALA A 241 -0.76 -10.79 12.26
CA ALA A 241 -0.15 -12.09 12.52
C ALA A 241 0.78 -11.97 13.73
N GLU A 242 0.42 -12.61 14.84
CA GLU A 242 1.19 -12.61 16.09
C GLU A 242 1.63 -14.04 16.42
N ALA A 243 2.90 -14.21 16.80
CA ALA A 243 3.46 -15.50 17.19
C ALA A 243 3.37 -15.72 18.71
N ASP A 244 3.37 -14.63 19.50
CA ASP A 244 3.19 -14.67 20.93
C ASP A 244 1.70 -14.60 21.31
N VAL A 245 1.12 -15.78 21.61
CA VAL A 245 -0.28 -15.90 22.01
C VAL A 245 -0.62 -15.13 23.30
N GLU A 246 0.33 -14.99 24.23
CA GLU A 246 0.09 -14.21 25.44
C GLU A 246 -0.03 -12.72 25.11
N HIS A 247 0.85 -12.22 24.25
CA HIS A 247 0.77 -10.84 23.78
C HIS A 247 -0.56 -10.56 23.07
N ALA A 248 -0.95 -11.44 22.14
CA ALA A 248 -2.20 -11.32 21.38
C ALA A 248 -3.44 -11.28 22.29
N LEU A 249 -3.47 -12.09 23.35
CA LEU A 249 -4.64 -12.20 24.24
C LEU A 249 -4.83 -11.00 25.17
N ARG A 250 -3.78 -10.21 25.47
CA ARG A 250 -3.89 -9.06 26.40
C ARG A 250 -4.91 -8.01 25.94
N GLY A 251 -5.06 -7.82 24.64
CA GLY A 251 -6.02 -6.87 24.04
C GLY A 251 -7.29 -7.53 23.51
N ALA A 252 -7.43 -8.86 23.63
CA ALA A 252 -8.51 -9.58 23.00
C ALA A 252 -9.79 -9.55 23.85
N SER A 253 -10.94 -9.38 23.19
CA SER A 253 -12.26 -9.59 23.79
C SER A 253 -12.78 -11.01 23.57
N GLY A 254 -12.11 -11.79 22.71
CA GLY A 254 -12.48 -13.16 22.43
C GLY A 254 -11.44 -13.95 21.64
N VAL A 255 -11.65 -15.26 21.60
CA VAL A 255 -10.72 -16.24 21.03
C VAL A 255 -11.50 -17.17 20.11
N ILE A 256 -11.00 -17.36 18.89
CA ILE A 256 -11.47 -18.41 17.98
C ILE A 256 -10.34 -19.42 17.81
N HIS A 257 -10.53 -20.63 18.34
CA HIS A 257 -9.61 -21.73 18.13
C HIS A 257 -9.92 -22.46 16.81
N ALA A 258 -9.04 -22.27 15.83
CA ALA A 258 -9.20 -22.77 14.46
C ALA A 258 -8.21 -23.91 14.09
N THR A 259 -7.66 -24.63 15.08
CA THR A 259 -6.70 -25.72 14.86
C THR A 259 -7.33 -27.09 15.19
N PRO A 260 -6.72 -28.22 14.83
CA PRO A 260 -7.21 -29.54 15.22
C PRO A 260 -6.93 -29.92 16.68
N THR A 261 -6.25 -29.08 17.46
CA THR A 261 -5.93 -29.34 18.87
C THR A 261 -7.20 -29.47 19.72
N GLY A 262 -7.33 -30.53 20.50
CA GLY A 262 -8.54 -30.82 21.29
C GLY A 262 -9.49 -31.82 20.63
N MET A 263 -9.28 -32.19 19.36
CA MET A 263 -9.92 -33.35 18.76
C MET A 263 -9.52 -34.64 19.47
N ASP A 264 -10.36 -35.68 19.43
CA ASP A 264 -10.03 -36.99 20.04
C ASP A 264 -8.69 -37.57 19.54
N LYS A 265 -8.35 -37.31 18.26
CA LYS A 265 -7.10 -37.77 17.63
C LYS A 265 -5.89 -36.87 17.93
N LEU A 266 -6.11 -35.67 18.43
CA LEU A 266 -5.07 -34.69 18.75
C LEU A 266 -5.46 -33.94 20.03
N PRO A 267 -5.51 -34.62 21.19
CA PRO A 267 -5.93 -34.00 22.43
C PRO A 267 -4.94 -32.94 22.87
N GLY A 268 -5.41 -31.92 23.59
CA GLY A 268 -4.55 -30.88 24.14
C GLY A 268 -5.26 -29.55 24.32
N LEU A 269 -4.50 -28.57 24.80
CA LEU A 269 -4.90 -27.17 24.84
C LEU A 269 -4.12 -26.41 23.76
N PRO A 270 -4.78 -25.58 22.93
CA PRO A 270 -4.10 -24.79 21.92
C PRO A 270 -3.36 -23.57 22.52
N LEU A 271 -3.65 -23.23 23.77
CA LEU A 271 -3.05 -22.12 24.51
C LEU A 271 -3.00 -22.43 26.01
N PRO A 272 -2.08 -21.84 26.79
CA PRO A 272 -2.04 -22.02 28.24
C PRO A 272 -3.33 -21.58 28.92
N ALA A 273 -3.96 -22.47 29.69
CA ALA A 273 -5.25 -22.20 30.35
C ALA A 273 -5.23 -20.97 31.29
N ALA A 274 -4.06 -20.61 31.82
CA ALA A 274 -3.87 -19.43 32.68
C ALA A 274 -4.13 -18.10 31.97
N LEU A 275 -4.17 -18.08 30.62
CA LEU A 275 -4.46 -16.89 29.83
C LEU A 275 -5.98 -16.64 29.67
N LEU A 276 -6.82 -17.58 30.10
CA LEU A 276 -8.27 -17.45 30.02
C LEU A 276 -8.78 -16.62 31.20
N HIS A 277 -9.67 -15.67 30.92
CA HIS A 277 -10.29 -14.81 31.93
C HIS A 277 -11.74 -14.47 31.57
N PRO A 278 -12.59 -14.09 32.54
CA PRO A 278 -14.04 -13.96 32.35
C PRO A 278 -14.50 -12.95 31.29
N SER A 279 -13.67 -11.97 30.92
CA SER A 279 -14.02 -11.01 29.85
C SER A 279 -13.79 -11.55 28.43
N LEU A 280 -13.22 -12.74 28.26
CA LEU A 280 -13.13 -13.41 26.96
C LEU A 280 -14.41 -14.19 26.66
N TRP A 281 -14.84 -14.14 25.40
CA TRP A 281 -15.62 -15.24 24.82
C TRP A 281 -14.69 -16.20 24.06
N VAL A 282 -14.98 -17.50 24.11
CA VAL A 282 -14.18 -18.55 23.48
C VAL A 282 -15.04 -19.36 22.54
N SER A 283 -14.65 -19.42 21.28
CA SER A 283 -15.25 -20.24 20.24
C SER A 283 -14.20 -21.19 19.67
N GLU A 284 -14.62 -22.34 19.16
CA GLU A 284 -13.72 -23.21 18.42
C GLU A 284 -14.40 -23.89 17.23
N ILE A 285 -13.59 -24.41 16.31
CA ILE A 285 -14.08 -25.15 15.14
C ILE A 285 -14.17 -26.66 15.36
N VAL A 286 -13.70 -27.16 16.51
CA VAL A 286 -13.71 -28.59 16.84
C VAL A 286 -15.13 -29.01 17.22
N TYR A 287 -15.68 -29.96 16.47
CA TYR A 287 -17.04 -30.50 16.69
C TYR A 287 -17.06 -31.98 17.10
N PHE A 288 -15.87 -32.61 17.20
CA PHE A 288 -15.67 -33.93 17.76
C PHE A 288 -14.40 -33.96 18.62
N PRO A 289 -14.51 -33.93 19.96
CA PRO A 289 -15.75 -33.85 20.76
C PRO A 289 -16.34 -32.41 20.77
N LEU A 290 -17.62 -32.25 21.15
CA LEU A 290 -18.21 -30.91 21.35
C LEU A 290 -17.75 -30.21 22.63
N GLU A 291 -17.19 -30.97 23.57
CA GLU A 291 -16.68 -30.45 24.83
C GLU A 291 -15.18 -30.78 24.89
N THR A 292 -14.35 -29.88 24.37
CA THR A 292 -12.89 -30.03 24.35
C THR A 292 -12.24 -29.61 25.66
N ALA A 293 -10.92 -29.82 25.78
CA ALA A 293 -10.16 -29.31 26.92
C ALA A 293 -10.19 -27.77 27.00
N LEU A 294 -10.21 -27.08 25.85
CA LEU A 294 -10.28 -25.62 25.79
C LEU A 294 -11.62 -25.11 26.35
N LEU A 295 -12.75 -25.64 25.89
CA LEU A 295 -14.07 -25.18 26.35
C LEU A 295 -14.30 -25.48 27.83
N ARG A 296 -13.80 -26.60 28.33
CA ARG A 296 -13.80 -26.89 29.78
C ARG A 296 -12.99 -25.87 30.56
N ALA A 297 -11.77 -25.57 30.12
CA ALA A 297 -10.91 -24.59 30.77
C ALA A 297 -11.52 -23.18 30.72
N ALA A 298 -12.07 -22.78 29.57
CA ALA A 298 -12.73 -21.49 29.38
C ALA A 298 -13.95 -21.34 30.28
N ARG A 299 -14.80 -22.37 30.37
CA ARG A 299 -15.96 -22.35 31.27
C ARG A 299 -15.52 -22.29 32.74
N ALA A 300 -14.47 -23.02 33.12
CA ALA A 300 -13.90 -22.95 34.47
C ALA A 300 -13.32 -21.57 34.80
N ALA A 301 -12.77 -20.87 33.80
CA ALA A 301 -12.29 -19.49 33.90
C ALA A 301 -13.39 -18.43 33.83
N GLY A 302 -14.66 -18.83 33.66
CA GLY A 302 -15.82 -17.92 33.60
C GLY A 302 -16.07 -17.28 32.23
N CYS A 303 -15.42 -17.76 31.17
CA CYS A 303 -15.65 -17.27 29.80
C CYS A 303 -17.03 -17.69 29.26
N ALA A 304 -17.60 -16.87 28.38
CA ALA A 304 -18.69 -17.34 27.50
C ALA A 304 -18.13 -18.29 26.44
N VAL A 305 -18.81 -19.41 26.15
CA VAL A 305 -18.28 -20.45 25.26
C VAL A 305 -19.23 -20.79 24.10
N CYS A 306 -18.68 -21.08 22.92
CA CYS A 306 -19.39 -21.59 21.75
C CYS A 306 -18.67 -22.83 21.20
N ASP A 307 -19.37 -23.96 21.13
CA ASP A 307 -18.83 -25.21 20.58
C ASP A 307 -18.78 -25.20 19.04
N GLY A 308 -17.91 -26.05 18.46
CA GLY A 308 -17.75 -26.15 17.01
C GLY A 308 -18.92 -26.78 16.28
N GLY A 309 -19.93 -27.30 16.99
CA GLY A 309 -21.13 -27.87 16.38
C GLY A 309 -21.93 -26.84 15.59
N THR A 310 -21.99 -25.60 16.08
CA THR A 310 -22.65 -24.49 15.37
C THR A 310 -21.98 -24.21 14.02
N MET A 311 -20.64 -24.22 13.98
CA MET A 311 -19.89 -24.06 12.73
C MET A 311 -20.12 -25.25 11.79
N ALA A 312 -20.02 -26.49 12.30
CA ALA A 312 -20.19 -27.70 11.50
C ALA A 312 -21.57 -27.75 10.82
N VAL A 313 -22.63 -27.39 11.55
CA VAL A 313 -23.98 -27.32 11.00
C VAL A 313 -24.14 -26.13 10.07
N GLY A 314 -23.60 -24.95 10.42
CA GLY A 314 -23.64 -23.76 9.55
C GLY A 314 -23.00 -24.01 8.19
N GLN A 315 -21.86 -24.73 8.15
CA GLN A 315 -21.24 -25.16 6.90
C GLN A 315 -22.13 -26.13 6.11
N ALA A 316 -22.77 -27.09 6.79
CA ALA A 316 -23.68 -28.03 6.15
C ALA A 316 -24.95 -27.36 5.58
N VAL A 317 -25.47 -26.33 6.27
CA VAL A 317 -26.59 -25.49 5.82
C VAL A 317 -26.21 -24.80 4.51
N GLY A 318 -25.09 -24.07 4.48
CA GLY A 318 -24.63 -23.40 3.25
C GLY A 318 -24.38 -24.38 2.10
N ALA A 319 -23.74 -25.52 2.39
CA ALA A 319 -23.48 -26.55 1.38
C ALA A 319 -24.77 -27.16 0.83
N PHE A 320 -25.77 -27.44 1.68
CA PHE A 320 -27.05 -27.99 1.26
C PHE A 320 -27.77 -27.03 0.31
N GLU A 321 -27.81 -25.73 0.63
CA GLU A 321 -28.44 -24.73 -0.21
C GLU A 321 -27.76 -24.63 -1.57
N LEU A 322 -26.41 -24.58 -1.61
CA LEU A 322 -25.63 -24.54 -2.84
C LEU A 322 -25.85 -25.76 -3.73
N PHE A 323 -25.89 -26.97 -3.15
CA PHE A 323 -26.03 -28.20 -3.92
C PHE A 323 -27.46 -28.48 -4.39
N THR A 324 -28.46 -28.07 -3.61
CA THR A 324 -29.85 -28.44 -3.87
C THR A 324 -30.70 -27.30 -4.42
N GLY A 325 -30.25 -26.05 -4.28
CA GLY A 325 -31.05 -24.85 -4.57
C GLY A 325 -32.23 -24.67 -3.62
N ARG A 326 -32.28 -25.39 -2.49
CA ARG A 326 -33.38 -25.35 -1.52
C ARG A 326 -32.89 -24.77 -0.20
N ALA A 327 -33.67 -23.85 0.36
CA ALA A 327 -33.41 -23.32 1.70
C ALA A 327 -33.49 -24.45 2.76
N PRO A 328 -32.41 -24.73 3.49
CA PRO A 328 -32.40 -25.70 4.59
C PRO A 328 -33.10 -25.17 5.85
N ASP A 329 -33.58 -26.09 6.69
CA ASP A 329 -34.00 -25.78 8.06
C ASP A 329 -32.81 -25.95 9.01
N ALA A 330 -32.10 -24.84 9.27
CA ALA A 330 -30.90 -24.82 10.10
C ALA A 330 -31.18 -25.30 11.54
N GLN A 331 -32.34 -24.98 12.12
CA GLN A 331 -32.68 -25.38 13.49
C GLN A 331 -32.88 -26.90 13.57
N ARG A 332 -33.58 -27.48 12.58
CA ARG A 332 -33.75 -28.93 12.50
C ARG A 332 -32.43 -29.65 12.28
N MET A 333 -31.56 -29.13 11.41
CA MET A 333 -30.23 -29.69 11.20
C MET A 333 -29.38 -29.64 12.48
N GLN A 334 -29.43 -28.53 13.21
CA GLN A 334 -28.74 -28.37 14.49
C GLN A 334 -29.24 -29.37 15.53
N ALA A 335 -30.56 -29.51 15.67
CA ALA A 335 -31.17 -30.45 16.61
C ALA A 335 -30.78 -31.91 16.29
N HIS A 336 -30.79 -32.27 14.99
CA HIS A 336 -30.40 -33.61 14.56
C HIS A 336 -28.91 -33.88 14.78
N PHE A 337 -28.04 -32.92 14.45
CA PHE A 337 -26.60 -33.04 14.72
C PHE A 337 -26.34 -33.27 16.22
N ARG A 338 -26.98 -32.51 17.10
CA ARG A 338 -26.85 -32.69 18.55
C ARG A 338 -27.31 -34.07 19.03
N SER A 339 -28.37 -34.63 18.44
CA SER A 339 -28.82 -35.99 18.80
C SER A 339 -27.80 -37.07 18.37
N LEU A 340 -27.15 -36.90 17.22
CA LEU A 340 -26.09 -37.80 16.75
C LEU A 340 -24.86 -37.76 17.66
N VAL A 341 -24.44 -36.57 18.10
CA VAL A 341 -23.29 -36.44 19.02
C VAL A 341 -23.61 -37.06 20.38
N ALA A 342 -24.80 -36.81 20.93
CA ALA A 342 -25.22 -37.37 22.22
C ALA A 342 -25.27 -38.91 22.22
N ALA A 343 -25.75 -39.51 21.13
CA ALA A 343 -25.74 -40.96 20.95
C ALA A 343 -24.32 -41.54 20.92
N ARG A 344 -23.35 -40.79 20.38
CA ARG A 344 -21.95 -41.22 20.26
C ARG A 344 -21.16 -41.14 21.57
N GLY A 345 -21.50 -40.20 22.46
CA GLY A 345 -20.86 -40.06 23.78
C GLY A 345 -21.38 -41.03 24.86
N SER A 346 -22.41 -41.83 24.54
CA SER A 346 -23.00 -42.85 25.45
C SER A 346 -22.51 -44.27 25.16
N ALA A 347 -21.53 -44.43 24.26
CA ALA A 347 -20.92 -45.69 23.82
C ALA A 347 -19.43 -45.68 24.12
#